data_AF-A0A7U7EUX0-F1
#
_entry.id   AF-A0A7U7EUX0-F1
#
_cell.length_a   1.000
_cell.length_b   1.000
_cell.length_c   1.000
_cell.angle_alpha   90.00
_cell.angle_beta   90.00
_cell.angle_gamma   90.00
#
_symmetry.space_group_name_H-M   'P 1'
#
loop_
_entity.id
_entity.type
_entity.pdbx_description
1 polymer ?
#
loop_
_entity_poly.entity_id
_entity_poly.type
_entity_poly.pdbx_seq_one_letter_code
_entity_poly.pdbx_strand_id
1 'polypeptide(L)'
;MPGEKATELLFDSKPNSIVMLHNHPGQSGFSLNDLAVFTINNSIKTMTIVTNKGRIKFISKTEHFKEKVMKKMIANLLIEKSLDVISTKDIERLLKELYNNDNII
;
A
#
# COMPACT_ATOMS: atom_id res chain seq x y z
N MET A 1 22.30 6.96 -10.11
CA MET A 1 22.22 5.52 -9.79
C MET A 1 20.90 4.92 -10.28
N PRO A 2 20.81 3.61 -10.57
CA PRO A 2 19.52 2.98 -10.87
C PRO A 2 18.51 3.27 -9.75
N GLY A 3 17.30 3.68 -10.12
CA GLY A 3 16.21 4.00 -9.18
C GLY A 3 16.14 5.46 -8.71
N GLU A 4 17.21 6.25 -8.85
CA GLU A 4 17.27 7.65 -8.38
C GLU A 4 16.15 8.53 -8.95
N LYS A 5 15.91 8.43 -10.26
CA LYS A 5 14.82 9.18 -10.90
C LYS A 5 13.43 8.77 -10.42
N ALA A 6 13.24 7.49 -10.10
CA ALA A 6 11.97 7.01 -9.55
C ALA A 6 11.77 7.52 -8.12
N THR A 7 12.84 7.56 -7.33
CA THR A 7 12.84 8.14 -5.98
C THR A 7 12.50 9.63 -6.01
N GLU A 8 13.11 10.42 -6.90
CA GLU A 8 12.76 11.83 -7.10
C GLU A 8 11.27 11.99 -7.44
N LEU A 9 10.75 11.20 -8.37
CA LEU A 9 9.33 11.24 -8.73
C LEU A 9 8.43 10.96 -7.53
N LEU A 10 8.78 10.01 -6.66
CA LEU A 10 7.99 9.71 -5.47
C LEU A 10 7.94 10.88 -4.48
N PHE A 11 9.01 11.66 -4.34
CA PHE A 11 9.07 12.77 -3.38
C PHE A 11 8.58 14.11 -3.95
N ASP A 12 8.83 14.37 -5.23
CA ASP A 12 8.64 15.71 -5.81
C ASP A 12 7.35 15.84 -6.63
N SER A 13 6.70 14.72 -6.99
CA SER A 13 5.47 14.78 -7.78
C SER A 13 4.29 15.29 -6.96
N LYS A 14 3.31 15.87 -7.67
CA LYS A 14 2.06 16.34 -7.07
C LYS A 14 1.39 15.21 -6.28
N PRO A 15 0.68 15.51 -5.18
CA PRO A 15 -0.10 14.51 -4.47
C PRO A 15 -1.02 13.75 -5.42
N ASN A 16 -1.15 12.44 -5.21
CA ASN A 16 -2.06 11.57 -5.95
C ASN A 16 -1.87 11.60 -7.49
N SER A 17 -0.64 11.76 -7.98
CA SER A 17 -0.34 11.82 -9.42
C SER A 17 0.34 10.57 -9.98
N ILE A 18 0.78 9.64 -9.12
CA ILE A 18 1.50 8.43 -9.51
C ILE A 18 0.61 7.19 -9.38
N VAL A 19 0.64 6.36 -10.43
CA VAL A 19 0.24 4.95 -10.37
C VAL A 19 1.51 4.11 -10.28
N MET A 20 1.68 3.40 -9.16
CA MET A 20 2.83 2.54 -8.93
C MET A 20 2.52 1.10 -9.35
N LEU A 21 3.36 0.53 -10.20
CA LEU A 21 3.30 -0.88 -10.61
C LEU A 21 4.38 -1.66 -9.86
N HIS A 22 3.97 -2.58 -8.99
CA HIS A 22 4.86 -3.43 -8.22
C HIS A 22 4.69 -4.90 -8.67
N ASN A 23 5.76 -5.52 -9.12
CA ASN A 23 5.76 -6.95 -9.42
C ASN A 23 6.03 -7.70 -8.12
N HIS A 24 5.16 -8.64 -7.75
CA HIS A 24 5.30 -9.45 -6.53
C HIS A 24 5.52 -10.93 -6.90
N PRO A 25 6.78 -11.39 -7.06
CA PRO A 25 7.09 -12.73 -7.60
C PRO A 25 6.60 -13.90 -6.73
N GLY A 26 6.42 -13.64 -5.43
CA GLY A 26 6.04 -14.65 -4.42
C GLY A 26 4.54 -15.01 -4.35
N GLN A 27 3.70 -14.56 -5.31
CA GLN A 27 2.26 -14.87 -5.38
C GLN A 27 1.37 -14.32 -4.24
N SER A 28 1.91 -13.63 -3.24
CA SER A 28 1.10 -13.01 -2.18
C SER A 28 0.43 -11.70 -2.63
N GLY A 29 -0.59 -11.28 -1.87
CA GLY A 29 -1.16 -9.94 -2.01
C GLY A 29 -0.22 -8.85 -1.46
N PHE A 30 -0.78 -7.70 -1.10
CA PHE A 30 -0.03 -6.62 -0.46
C PHE A 30 0.71 -7.09 0.80
N SER A 31 1.92 -6.57 0.98
CA SER A 31 2.72 -6.68 2.19
C SER A 31 2.59 -5.41 3.05
N LEU A 32 3.04 -5.47 4.31
CA LEU A 32 3.14 -4.26 5.14
C LEU A 32 4.06 -3.19 4.56
N ASN A 33 5.12 -3.61 3.85
CA ASN A 33 6.03 -2.66 3.21
C ASN A 33 5.33 -1.94 2.05
N ASP A 34 4.53 -2.66 1.25
CA ASP A 34 3.71 -2.04 0.19
C ASP A 34 2.75 -1.01 0.79
N LEU A 35 2.08 -1.36 1.89
CA LEU A 35 1.19 -0.46 2.61
C LEU A 35 1.93 0.75 3.18
N ALA A 36 3.15 0.57 3.71
CA ALA A 36 3.97 1.67 4.19
C ALA A 36 4.34 2.62 3.03
N VAL A 37 4.85 2.10 1.91
CA VAL A 37 5.20 2.88 0.71
C VAL A 37 4.00 3.64 0.18
N PHE A 38 2.84 2.99 0.06
CA PHE A 38 1.59 3.60 -0.38
C PHE A 38 1.14 4.75 0.55
N THR A 39 1.33 4.56 1.86
CA THR A 39 0.88 5.52 2.88
C THR A 39 1.79 6.73 2.97
N ILE A 40 3.11 6.54 3.03
CA ILE A 40 4.07 7.63 3.28
C ILE A 40 4.32 8.50 2.04
N ASN A 41 4.15 7.95 0.84
CA ASN A 41 4.36 8.71 -0.40
C ASN A 41 3.05 9.35 -0.84
N ASN A 42 2.92 10.66 -0.60
CA ASN A 42 1.74 11.43 -0.97
C ASN A 42 1.51 11.48 -2.49
N SER A 43 2.56 11.34 -3.28
CA SER A 43 2.49 11.28 -4.75
C SER A 43 1.73 10.06 -5.28
N ILE A 44 1.76 8.92 -4.57
CA ILE A 44 1.10 7.69 -5.01
C ILE A 44 -0.41 7.80 -4.78
N LYS A 45 -1.20 7.77 -5.86
CA LYS A 45 -2.67 7.62 -5.81
C LYS A 45 -3.06 6.15 -5.78
N THR A 46 -2.45 5.36 -6.66
CA THR A 46 -2.80 3.95 -6.87
C THR A 46 -1.56 3.10 -6.81
N MET A 47 -1.62 1.99 -6.08
CA MET A 47 -0.60 0.94 -6.12
C MET A 47 -1.21 -0.33 -6.65
N THR A 48 -0.57 -0.91 -7.66
CA THR A 48 -0.97 -2.15 -8.30
C THR A 48 0.08 -3.20 -8.04
N ILE A 49 -0.34 -4.38 -7.61
CA ILE A 49 0.47 -5.57 -7.54
C ILE A 49 0.10 -6.50 -8.70
N VAL A 50 1.11 -6.84 -9.49
CA VAL A 50 1.01 -7.87 -10.52
C VAL A 50 1.71 -9.12 -10.00
N THR A 51 0.98 -10.23 -9.93
CA THR A 51 1.59 -11.53 -9.62
C THR A 51 2.07 -12.20 -10.91
N ASN A 52 3.08 -13.05 -10.82
CA ASN A 52 3.60 -13.91 -11.89
C ASN A 52 2.58 -14.91 -12.50
N LYS A 53 1.35 -15.00 -11.97
CA LYS A 53 0.22 -15.71 -12.62
C LYS A 53 -0.73 -14.78 -13.38
N GLY A 54 -0.34 -13.53 -13.59
CA GLY A 54 -1.18 -12.53 -14.28
C GLY A 54 -2.34 -12.02 -13.43
N ARG A 55 -2.38 -12.31 -12.12
CA ARG A 55 -3.39 -11.72 -11.23
C ARG A 55 -2.97 -10.31 -10.88
N ILE A 56 -3.91 -9.38 -10.96
CA ILE A 56 -3.71 -7.97 -10.64
C ILE A 56 -4.56 -7.66 -9.41
N LYS A 57 -3.94 -7.08 -8.38
CA LYS A 57 -4.63 -6.45 -7.25
C LYS A 57 -4.24 -4.98 -7.24
N PHE A 58 -5.16 -4.07 -6.92
CA PHE A 58 -4.82 -2.67 -6.73
C PHE A 58 -5.49 -2.11 -5.49
N ILE A 59 -4.92 -1.02 -4.97
CA ILE A 59 -5.55 -0.12 -4.01
C ILE A 59 -5.36 1.30 -4.52
N SER A 60 -6.39 2.14 -4.40
CA SER A 60 -6.34 3.55 -4.79
C SER A 60 -6.88 4.43 -3.68
N LYS A 61 -6.18 5.51 -3.32
CA LYS A 61 -6.63 6.48 -2.32
C LYS A 61 -7.92 7.14 -2.80
N THR A 62 -8.93 7.20 -1.96
CA THR A 62 -10.10 8.07 -2.23
C THR A 62 -9.80 9.51 -1.82
N GLU A 63 -10.78 10.39 -1.96
CA GLU A 63 -10.72 11.74 -1.39
C GLU A 63 -10.81 11.73 0.15
N HIS A 64 -11.31 10.65 0.74
CA HIS A 64 -11.39 10.48 2.20
C HIS A 64 -10.19 9.76 2.81
N PHE A 65 -9.21 9.36 2.00
CA PHE A 65 -7.99 8.71 2.49
C PHE A 65 -7.30 9.57 3.54
N LYS A 66 -7.09 9.00 4.74
CA LYS A 66 -6.36 9.66 5.82
C LYS A 66 -5.12 8.85 6.18
N GLU A 67 -3.94 9.40 5.87
CA GLU A 67 -2.65 8.80 6.21
C GLU A 67 -2.56 8.38 7.69
N LYS A 68 -3.06 9.24 8.60
CA LYS A 68 -3.10 8.97 10.04
C LYS A 68 -3.95 7.75 10.40
N VAL A 69 -5.06 7.52 9.69
CA VAL A 69 -5.93 6.35 9.91
C VAL A 69 -5.15 5.09 9.55
N MET A 70 -4.54 5.07 8.36
CA MET A 70 -3.75 3.92 7.94
C MET A 70 -2.56 3.64 8.86
N LYS A 71 -1.79 4.67 9.23
CA LYS A 71 -0.68 4.55 10.19
C LYS A 71 -1.14 3.98 11.52
N LYS A 72 -2.29 4.42 12.04
CA LYS A 72 -2.86 3.90 13.28
C LYS A 72 -3.26 2.42 13.15
N MET A 73 -3.88 2.02 12.05
CA MET A 73 -4.27 0.62 11.82
C MET A 73 -3.04 -0.30 11.72
N ILE A 74 -2.00 0.12 11.01
CA ILE A 74 -0.73 -0.62 10.92
C ILE A 74 -0.06 -0.71 12.29
N ALA A 75 -0.02 0.40 13.06
CA ALA A 75 0.55 0.40 14.40
C ALA A 75 -0.20 -0.54 15.35
N ASN A 76 -1.54 -0.53 15.32
CA ASN A 76 -2.36 -1.44 16.12
C ASN A 76 -2.06 -2.91 15.77
N LEU A 77 -1.95 -3.23 14.48
CA LEU A 77 -1.60 -4.59 14.04
C LEU A 77 -0.22 -5.03 14.56
N LEU A 78 0.76 -4.12 14.59
CA LEU A 78 2.11 -4.39 15.11
C LEU A 78 2.19 -4.47 16.64
N ILE A 79 1.22 -3.88 17.36
CA ILE A 79 1.07 -4.06 18.81
C ILE A 79 0.46 -5.43 19.09
N GLU A 80 -0.50 -5.88 18.29
CA GLU A 80 -1.18 -7.17 18.43
C GLU A 80 -0.31 -8.36 18.01
N LYS A 81 0.54 -8.17 16.99
CA LYS A 81 1.32 -9.25 16.37
C LYS A 81 2.72 -8.77 16.03
N SER A 82 3.72 -9.62 16.28
CA SER A 82 5.07 -9.41 15.79
C SER A 82 5.12 -9.51 14.26
N LEU A 83 6.09 -8.82 13.65
CA LEU A 83 6.18 -8.67 12.20
C LEU A 83 6.29 -10.02 11.46
N ASP A 84 6.96 -10.99 12.05
CA ASP A 84 7.16 -12.35 11.51
C ASP A 84 5.89 -13.22 11.55
N VAL A 85 4.88 -12.83 12.35
CA VAL A 85 3.62 -13.57 12.51
C VAL A 85 2.48 -12.97 11.68
N ILE A 86 2.64 -11.73 11.18
CA ILE A 86 1.61 -11.05 10.39
C ILE A 86 1.39 -11.79 9.06
N SER A 87 0.16 -12.25 8.86
CA SER A 87 -0.23 -13.04 7.70
C SER A 87 -0.87 -12.18 6.61
N THR A 88 -0.96 -12.70 5.38
CA THR A 88 -1.73 -12.05 4.30
C THR A 88 -3.19 -11.79 4.68
N LYS A 89 -3.80 -12.66 5.51
CA LYS A 89 -5.19 -12.48 5.98
C LYS A 89 -5.34 -11.25 6.88
N ASP A 90 -4.32 -10.93 7.68
CA ASP A 90 -4.32 -9.74 8.52
C ASP A 90 -4.29 -8.48 7.66
N ILE A 91 -3.49 -8.49 6.59
CA ILE A 91 -3.43 -7.40 5.61
C ILE A 91 -4.75 -7.26 4.85
N GLU A 92 -5.34 -8.37 4.39
CA GLU A 92 -6.63 -8.35 3.71
C GLU A 92 -7.76 -7.83 4.60
N ARG A 93 -7.74 -8.14 5.91
CA ARG A 93 -8.68 -7.58 6.89
C ARG A 93 -8.52 -6.06 7.01
N LEU A 94 -7.28 -5.57 7.16
CA LEU A 94 -6.98 -4.15 7.25
C LEU A 94 -7.44 -3.41 5.97
N LEU A 95 -7.15 -3.96 4.79
CA LEU A 95 -7.59 -3.40 3.52
C LEU A 95 -9.11 -3.38 3.39
N LYS A 96 -9.80 -4.44 3.83
CA LYS A 96 -11.26 -4.49 3.83
C LYS A 96 -11.87 -3.42 4.74
N GLU A 97 -11.28 -3.19 5.90
CA GLU A 97 -11.73 -2.11 6.79
C GLU A 97 -11.55 -0.72 6.16
N LEU A 98 -10.41 -0.47 5.51
CA LEU A 98 -10.19 0.80 4.79
C LEU A 98 -11.18 0.99 3.64
N TYR A 99 -11.44 -0.07 2.87
CA TYR A 99 -12.43 -0.06 1.80
C TYR A 99 -13.83 0.25 2.33
N ASN A 100 -14.25 -0.45 3.39
CA ASN A 100 -15.57 -0.24 4.01
C ASN A 100 -15.75 1.16 4.60
N ASN A 101 -14.66 1.84 4.95
CA ASN A 101 -14.65 3.22 5.45
C ASN A 101 -14.29 4.24 4.34
N ASP A 102 -14.41 3.85 3.07
CA ASP A 102 -14.18 4.70 1.90
C ASP A 102 -12.81 5.40 1.91
N ASN A 103 -11.78 4.80 2.51
CA ASN A 103 -10.41 5.33 2.45
C ASN A 103 -9.68 4.89 1.18
N ILE A 104 -10.04 3.72 0.66
CA ILE A 104 -9.46 3.15 -0.56
C ILE A 104 -10.53 2.49 -1.43
N ILE A 105 -10.25 2.38 -2.73
CA ILE A 105 -10.95 1.48 -3.67
C ILE A 105 -10.00 0.43 -4.24
#